data_AF-A0A1M3IH26-F1
#
_entry.id   AF-A0A1M3IH26-F1
#
_cell.length_a   1.000
_cell.length_b   1.000
_cell.length_c   1.000
_cell.angle_alpha   90.00
_cell.angle_beta   90.00
_cell.angle_gamma   90.00
#
_symmetry.space_group_name_H-M   'P 1'
#
loop_
_entity.id
_entity.type
_entity.pdbx_description
1 polymer ?
#
loop_
_entity_poly.entity_id
_entity_poly.type
_entity_poly.pdbx_seq_one_letter_code
_entity_poly.pdbx_strand_id
1 'polypeptide(L)'
;MSTSRLILFFALIAFVSCKKKKADDTISFNNRLDKQVTVTVYPTMTDYANNTNPVMRKVVKGGEIMNLPANSLVSGRTYYMDWYTDDFYTNNWFNDAFPQPYTQVAFTPSNSNSSFYFDPGFTGYARKTYLATNDLYSNWHAVNAYMEDTSEGYHSFWSTMSENERYKTITVTKGFNVFYTYKNALGTMVTDTLNFKVHRTEEAYIEFMNSKGQTLGSMATGRLPTGVAPDYKSSSKDSVMAYLPNSDYYFLMVKD
;
A
#
# COMPACT_ATOMS: atom_id res chain seq x y z
N MET A 1 77.58 12.66 35.00
CA MET A 1 76.91 11.93 33.90
C MET A 1 75.80 11.09 34.53
N SER A 2 74.58 11.58 34.79
CA SER A 2 73.50 12.08 33.91
C SER A 2 72.78 11.00 33.10
N THR A 3 72.00 10.15 33.77
CA THR A 3 71.04 9.21 33.16
C THR A 3 69.75 9.18 34.00
N SER A 4 69.03 10.30 34.11
CA SER A 4 67.73 10.33 34.81
C SER A 4 66.75 11.38 34.30
N ARG A 5 66.74 11.67 32.98
CA ARG A 5 65.77 12.63 32.39
C ARG A 5 65.06 12.16 31.13
N LEU A 6 65.31 10.94 30.65
CA LEU A 6 64.73 10.47 29.36
C LEU A 6 63.45 9.62 29.50
N ILE A 7 63.07 9.19 30.70
CA ILE A 7 61.92 8.29 30.91
C ILE A 7 60.61 9.08 31.14
N LEU A 8 60.69 10.38 31.47
CA LEU A 8 59.49 11.18 31.77
C LEU A 8 58.78 11.76 30.55
N PHE A 9 59.36 11.66 29.35
CA PHE A 9 58.79 12.26 28.13
C PHE A 9 57.97 11.30 27.26
N PHE A 10 58.03 9.98 27.52
CA PHE A 10 57.29 8.97 26.74
C PHE A 10 55.92 8.57 27.34
N ALA A 11 55.63 8.96 28.58
CA ALA A 11 54.36 8.66 29.23
C ALA A 11 53.23 9.67 28.95
N LEU A 12 53.52 10.80 28.30
CA LEU A 12 52.54 11.89 28.11
C LEU A 12 51.83 11.89 26.73
N ILE A 13 52.19 11.01 25.80
CA ILE A 13 51.62 11.02 24.43
C ILE A 13 50.46 10.02 24.27
N ALA A 14 50.16 9.18 25.27
CA ALA A 14 49.12 8.15 25.17
C ALA A 14 47.68 8.59 25.51
N PHE A 15 47.45 9.86 25.86
CA PHE A 15 46.11 10.40 26.15
C PHE A 15 45.59 11.34 25.06
N VAL A 16 45.88 11.05 23.78
CA VAL A 16 44.99 11.49 22.71
C VAL A 16 43.70 10.68 22.86
N SER A 17 42.85 11.20 23.75
CA SER A 17 41.46 10.84 23.90
C SER A 17 40.84 10.87 22.51
N CYS A 18 40.75 9.70 21.89
CA CYS A 18 39.86 9.47 20.77
C CYS A 18 38.47 9.70 21.35
N LYS A 19 38.02 10.96 21.39
CA LYS A 19 36.62 11.28 21.57
C LYS A 19 35.93 10.55 20.44
N LYS A 20 35.38 9.36 20.72
CA LYS A 20 34.35 8.76 19.87
C LYS A 20 33.33 9.88 19.74
N LYS A 21 33.32 10.57 18.59
CA LYS A 21 32.20 11.41 18.22
C LYS A 21 30.99 10.52 18.49
N LYS A 22 30.13 10.92 19.43
CA LYS A 22 28.83 10.29 19.51
C LYS A 22 28.32 10.34 18.08
N ALA A 23 28.07 9.19 17.48
CA ALA A 23 27.43 9.16 16.19
C ALA A 23 26.17 10.00 16.39
N ASP A 24 26.06 11.10 15.66
CA ASP A 24 24.86 11.92 15.73
C ASP A 24 23.71 10.95 15.44
N ASP A 25 22.72 10.91 16.33
CA ASP A 25 21.58 10.04 16.11
C ASP A 25 20.97 10.41 14.75
N THR A 26 20.74 9.41 13.91
CA THR A 26 20.27 9.60 12.54
C THR A 26 19.03 8.75 12.30
N ILE A 27 18.15 9.29 11.45
CA ILE A 27 17.06 8.53 10.87
C ILE A 27 17.48 8.24 9.44
N SER A 28 17.60 6.96 9.09
CA SER A 28 18.01 6.53 7.76
C SER A 28 16.88 5.85 7.01
N PHE A 29 16.76 6.17 5.73
CA PHE A 29 15.92 5.48 4.76
C PHE A 29 16.85 4.83 3.75
N ASN A 30 16.90 3.51 3.75
CA ASN A 30 17.82 2.71 2.96
C ASN A 30 17.05 2.09 1.78
N ASN A 31 17.36 2.57 0.58
CA ASN A 31 16.83 2.01 -0.64
C ASN A 31 17.66 0.80 -1.07
N ARG A 32 17.18 -0.39 -0.72
CA ARG A 32 17.81 -1.66 -1.11
C ARG A 32 17.47 -2.11 -2.54
N LEU A 33 16.63 -1.35 -3.25
CA LEU A 33 16.29 -1.61 -4.65
C LEU A 33 17.39 -1.07 -5.56
N ASP A 34 17.46 -1.59 -6.79
CA ASP A 34 18.24 -1.03 -7.89
C ASP A 34 17.53 0.15 -8.60
N LYS A 35 16.26 0.39 -8.27
CA LYS A 35 15.42 1.48 -8.78
C LYS A 35 15.32 2.64 -7.79
N GLN A 36 15.02 3.83 -8.30
CA GLN A 36 14.67 4.96 -7.43
C GLN A 36 13.31 4.74 -6.74
N VAL A 37 13.20 5.24 -5.51
CA VAL A 37 11.97 5.20 -4.71
C VAL A 37 11.58 6.62 -4.35
N THR A 38 10.32 6.97 -4.63
CA THR A 38 9.70 8.16 -4.04
C THR A 38 9.20 7.78 -2.65
N VAL A 39 9.61 8.53 -1.63
CA VAL A 39 9.14 8.38 -0.25
C VAL A 39 8.49 9.67 0.23
N THR A 40 7.31 9.57 0.80
CA THR A 40 6.58 10.67 1.45
C THR A 40 6.21 10.26 2.86
N VAL A 41 6.44 11.15 3.83
CA VAL A 41 6.13 10.91 5.24
C VAL A 41 5.08 11.90 5.70
N TYR A 42 4.09 11.39 6.41
CA TYR A 42 2.92 12.10 6.90
C TYR A 42 2.83 12.00 8.43
N PRO A 43 2.37 13.06 9.11
CA PRO A 43 2.32 13.11 10.56
C PRO A 43 1.09 12.39 11.16
N THR A 44 0.08 12.06 10.34
CA THR A 44 -1.17 11.38 10.75
C THR A 44 -1.69 10.46 9.64
N MET A 45 -2.57 9.51 9.98
CA MET A 45 -3.21 8.63 8.99
C MET A 45 -4.12 9.41 8.03
N THR A 46 -4.80 10.44 8.54
CA THR A 46 -5.66 11.31 7.73
C THR A 46 -4.85 12.05 6.67
N ASP A 47 -3.67 12.55 7.04
CA ASP A 47 -2.75 13.20 6.11
C ASP A 47 -2.23 12.24 5.04
N TYR A 48 -1.89 11.01 5.44
CA TYR A 48 -1.50 9.94 4.51
C TYR A 48 -2.62 9.57 3.53
N ALA A 49 -3.85 9.38 4.02
CA ALA A 49 -4.99 8.97 3.21
C ALA A 49 -5.41 10.05 2.19
N ASN A 50 -5.18 11.33 2.50
CA ASN A 50 -5.57 12.48 1.69
C ASN A 50 -4.41 13.16 0.96
N ASN A 51 -3.18 12.64 1.07
CA ASN A 51 -1.95 13.27 0.55
C ASN A 51 -1.76 14.73 1.01
N THR A 52 -2.15 15.07 2.24
CA THR A 52 -2.04 16.43 2.80
C THR A 52 -0.90 16.56 3.80
N ASN A 53 -0.38 17.78 3.99
CA ASN A 53 0.61 18.11 5.04
C ASN A 53 1.80 17.14 5.20
N PRO A 54 2.51 16.74 4.12
CA PRO A 54 3.66 15.87 4.27
C PRO A 54 4.76 16.58 5.08
N VAL A 55 5.34 15.90 6.06
CA VAL A 55 6.53 16.39 6.77
C VAL A 55 7.79 16.25 5.92
N MET A 56 7.74 15.36 4.92
CA MET A 56 8.85 15.10 4.02
C MET A 56 8.36 14.45 2.73
N ARG A 57 8.96 14.83 1.60
CA ARG A 57 8.88 14.11 0.33
C ARG A 57 10.24 14.11 -0.36
N LYS A 58 10.77 12.94 -0.69
CA LYS A 58 12.11 12.77 -1.28
C LYS A 58 12.13 11.63 -2.29
N VAL A 59 13.09 11.68 -3.20
CA VAL A 59 13.44 10.56 -4.08
C VAL A 59 14.79 10.03 -3.61
N VAL A 60 14.87 8.74 -3.33
CA VAL A 60 16.10 8.04 -2.92
C VAL A 60 16.52 7.15 -4.08
N LYS A 61 17.73 7.32 -4.61
CA LYS A 61 18.20 6.49 -5.73
C LYS A 61 18.41 5.04 -5.28
N GLY A 62 18.44 4.12 -6.24
CA GLY A 62 18.70 2.71 -5.96
C GLY A 62 20.06 2.51 -5.28
N GLY A 63 20.10 1.66 -4.25
CA GLY A 63 21.29 1.37 -3.44
C GLY A 63 21.74 2.48 -2.48
N GLU A 64 21.09 3.64 -2.46
CA GLU A 64 21.48 4.76 -1.61
C GLU A 64 20.81 4.74 -0.23
N ILE A 65 21.49 5.37 0.75
CA ILE A 65 20.97 5.61 2.10
C ILE A 65 20.77 7.11 2.26
N MET A 66 19.51 7.53 2.45
CA MET A 66 19.17 8.89 2.83
C MET A 66 19.23 9.01 4.35
N ASN A 67 20.10 9.89 4.86
CA ASN A 67 20.20 10.17 6.29
C ASN A 67 19.54 11.51 6.60
N LEU A 68 18.75 11.54 7.67
CA LEU A 68 18.17 12.74 8.24
C LEU A 68 18.72 12.97 9.65
N PRO A 69 18.87 14.24 10.06
CA PRO A 69 19.11 14.58 11.46
C PRO A 69 18.04 13.96 12.39
N ALA A 70 18.42 13.44 13.56
CA ALA A 70 17.45 12.86 14.52
C ALA A 70 16.31 13.80 14.92
N ASN A 71 16.51 15.11 14.89
CA ASN A 71 15.48 16.10 15.20
C ASN A 71 14.48 16.35 14.04
N SER A 72 14.64 15.67 12.90
CA SER A 72 13.74 15.82 11.74
C SER A 72 12.35 15.22 11.99
N LEU A 73 12.26 14.20 12.86
CA LEU A 73 11.02 13.55 13.27
C LEU A 73 11.01 13.42 14.80
N VAL A 74 9.84 13.57 15.41
CA VAL A 74 9.70 13.42 16.86
C VAL A 74 9.82 11.96 17.22
N SER A 75 10.81 11.61 18.04
CA SER A 75 10.97 10.24 18.52
C SER A 75 9.76 9.77 19.33
N GLY A 76 9.41 8.49 19.20
CA GLY A 76 8.26 7.86 19.85
C GLY A 76 6.90 8.21 19.24
N ARG A 77 6.85 9.15 18.30
CA ARG A 77 5.63 9.48 17.54
C ARG A 77 5.47 8.56 16.34
N THR A 78 4.29 7.99 16.15
CA THR A 78 3.97 7.26 14.92
C THR A 78 3.75 8.21 13.73
N TYR A 79 4.41 7.90 12.63
CA TYR A 79 4.28 8.54 11.33
C TYR A 79 3.75 7.54 10.31
N TYR A 80 3.27 8.04 9.17
CA TYR A 80 2.77 7.24 8.06
C TYR A 80 3.63 7.51 6.84
N MET A 81 4.25 6.48 6.28
CA MET A 81 5.13 6.51 5.14
C MET A 81 4.43 5.92 3.93
N ASP A 82 4.51 6.65 2.83
CA ASP A 82 4.15 6.16 1.51
C ASP A 82 5.41 6.07 0.66
N TRP A 83 5.75 4.87 0.18
CA TRP A 83 6.85 4.72 -0.74
C TRP A 83 6.51 3.80 -1.91
N TYR A 84 7.04 4.14 -3.08
CA TYR A 84 6.81 3.43 -4.32
C TYR A 84 7.91 3.69 -5.36
N THR A 85 8.10 2.74 -6.26
CA THR A 85 8.81 2.91 -7.52
C THR A 85 7.91 3.56 -8.57
N ASP A 86 8.50 4.12 -9.62
CA ASP A 86 7.75 4.84 -10.68
C ASP A 86 6.72 3.97 -11.42
N ASP A 87 6.91 2.65 -11.43
CA ASP A 87 5.98 1.69 -12.03
C ASP A 87 4.83 1.26 -11.10
N PHE A 88 4.86 1.73 -9.83
CA PHE A 88 3.99 1.40 -8.70
C PHE A 88 3.94 -0.09 -8.32
N TYR A 89 4.80 -0.92 -8.88
CA TYR A 89 4.78 -2.36 -8.62
C TYR A 89 5.51 -2.71 -7.32
N THR A 90 6.63 -2.05 -7.02
CA THR A 90 7.30 -2.16 -5.71
C THR A 90 6.90 -0.97 -4.85
N ASN A 91 6.15 -1.21 -3.77
CA ASN A 91 5.53 -0.17 -2.95
C ASN A 91 5.20 -0.70 -1.55
N ASN A 92 4.75 0.13 -0.60
CA ASN A 92 4.29 -0.35 0.71
C ASN A 92 2.78 -0.27 0.97
N TRP A 93 1.97 -0.07 -0.06
CA TRP A 93 0.53 0.01 0.08
C TRP A 93 -0.09 -1.38 0.19
N PHE A 94 0.19 -2.03 1.32
CA PHE A 94 -0.28 -3.36 1.70
C PHE A 94 -0.74 -3.34 3.16
N ASN A 95 -1.67 -4.23 3.52
CA ASN A 95 -2.12 -4.44 4.90
C ASN A 95 -2.49 -5.92 5.12
N ASP A 96 -1.58 -6.80 4.69
CA ASP A 96 -1.76 -8.25 4.72
C ASP A 96 -1.94 -8.83 6.13
N ALA A 97 -1.47 -8.12 7.16
CA ALA A 97 -1.63 -8.43 8.59
C ALA A 97 -3.00 -8.01 9.18
N PHE A 98 -4.05 -7.95 8.36
CA PHE A 98 -5.42 -7.66 8.80
C PHE A 98 -5.84 -8.56 10.00
N PRO A 99 -6.49 -8.03 11.05
CA PRO A 99 -7.10 -6.71 11.17
C PRO A 99 -6.18 -5.61 11.68
N GLN A 100 -4.86 -5.84 11.82
CA GLN A 100 -3.92 -4.78 12.21
C GLN A 100 -3.71 -3.86 11.00
N PRO A 101 -4.42 -2.74 10.92
CA PRO A 101 -4.33 -1.92 9.73
C PRO A 101 -3.01 -1.15 9.79
N TYR A 102 -2.47 -0.83 8.62
CA TYR A 102 -1.37 0.11 8.46
C TYR A 102 0.04 -0.37 8.87
N THR A 103 0.26 -1.63 9.23
CA THR A 103 1.58 -2.09 9.71
C THR A 103 2.73 -1.86 8.72
N GLN A 104 2.46 -1.83 7.43
CA GLN A 104 3.44 -1.59 6.36
C GLN A 104 3.64 -0.11 6.04
N VAL A 105 2.70 0.75 6.44
CA VAL A 105 2.73 2.19 6.17
C VAL A 105 3.01 2.99 7.43
N ALA A 106 2.82 2.44 8.63
CA ALA A 106 3.11 3.11 9.89
C ALA A 106 4.53 2.80 10.38
N PHE A 107 5.22 3.80 10.91
CA PHE A 107 6.51 3.61 11.56
C PHE A 107 6.71 4.59 12.72
N THR A 108 7.54 4.23 13.69
CA THR A 108 7.85 5.07 14.85
C THR A 108 9.37 5.17 14.99
N PRO A 109 9.99 6.35 14.74
CA PRO A 109 11.41 6.55 14.99
C PRO A 109 11.69 6.43 16.49
N SER A 110 12.84 5.85 16.83
CA SER A 110 13.32 5.69 18.20
C SER A 110 14.22 6.85 18.63
N ASN A 111 14.54 6.93 19.93
CA ASN A 111 15.50 7.91 20.47
C ASN A 111 16.96 7.63 20.05
N SER A 112 17.18 6.56 19.29
CA SER A 112 18.48 6.14 18.77
C SER A 112 18.42 6.03 17.25
N ASN A 113 19.56 5.72 16.63
CA ASN A 113 19.64 5.41 15.20
C ASN A 113 18.49 4.51 14.73
N SER A 114 17.62 5.07 13.88
CA SER A 114 16.46 4.38 13.32
C SER A 114 16.68 4.17 11.84
N SER A 115 16.55 2.93 11.37
CA SER A 115 16.76 2.58 9.97
C SER A 115 15.50 1.95 9.38
N PHE A 116 14.99 2.56 8.31
CA PHE A 116 13.84 2.07 7.55
C PHE A 116 14.32 1.58 6.19
N TYR A 117 13.87 0.39 5.80
CA TYR A 117 14.32 -0.26 4.58
C TYR A 117 13.18 -0.33 3.57
N PHE A 118 13.45 0.03 2.31
CA PHE A 118 12.54 -0.27 1.21
C PHE A 118 12.77 -1.71 0.79
N ASP A 119 11.79 -2.57 1.05
CA ASP A 119 11.92 -4.02 0.92
C ASP A 119 11.62 -4.45 -0.53
N PRO A 120 12.56 -5.13 -1.24
CA PRO A 120 12.30 -5.67 -2.57
C PRO A 120 11.20 -6.73 -2.61
N GLY A 121 10.85 -7.34 -1.48
CA GLY A 121 9.74 -8.29 -1.36
C GLY A 121 8.36 -7.62 -1.22
N PHE A 122 8.28 -6.29 -1.19
CA PHE A 122 7.00 -5.58 -1.18
C PHE A 122 6.59 -5.25 -2.62
N THR A 123 6.18 -6.29 -3.34
CA THR A 123 5.73 -6.21 -4.73
C THR A 123 4.25 -6.56 -4.87
N GLY A 124 3.60 -5.93 -5.84
CA GLY A 124 2.25 -6.27 -6.25
C GLY A 124 1.57 -5.18 -7.06
N TYR A 125 0.64 -5.59 -7.93
CA TYR A 125 -0.04 -4.67 -8.86
C TYR A 125 -1.21 -3.90 -8.24
N ALA A 126 -1.58 -4.18 -6.98
CA ALA A 126 -2.77 -3.61 -6.36
C ALA A 126 -2.77 -2.08 -6.36
N ARG A 127 -1.67 -1.43 -5.96
CA ARG A 127 -1.58 0.05 -5.98
C ARG A 127 -1.80 0.60 -7.39
N LYS A 128 -1.09 0.03 -8.37
CA LYS A 128 -1.17 0.44 -9.77
C LYS A 128 -2.59 0.29 -10.33
N THR A 129 -3.29 -0.75 -9.95
CA THR A 129 -4.67 -0.98 -10.41
C THR A 129 -5.65 -0.09 -9.68
N TYR A 130 -5.58 -0.02 -8.35
CA TYR A 130 -6.62 0.58 -7.51
C TYR A 130 -6.36 2.03 -7.06
N LEU A 131 -5.20 2.64 -7.36
CA LEU A 131 -4.89 4.02 -6.97
C LEU A 131 -4.22 4.89 -8.04
N ALA A 132 -3.91 4.38 -9.24
CA ALA A 132 -3.06 5.11 -10.20
C ALA A 132 -3.59 6.48 -10.68
N THR A 133 -4.85 6.83 -10.44
CA THR A 133 -5.40 8.17 -10.72
C THR A 133 -5.30 9.04 -9.47
N ASN A 134 -4.46 10.08 -9.49
CA ASN A 134 -4.20 11.02 -8.38
C ASN A 134 -3.70 10.40 -7.06
N ASP A 135 -3.43 9.09 -7.00
CA ASP A 135 -2.87 8.37 -5.86
C ASP A 135 -3.69 8.50 -4.56
N LEU A 136 -4.99 8.75 -4.68
CA LEU A 136 -5.89 8.96 -3.54
C LEU A 136 -7.04 7.96 -3.53
N TYR A 137 -7.66 7.77 -4.69
CA TYR A 137 -8.77 6.84 -4.85
C TYR A 137 -8.93 6.43 -6.31
N SER A 138 -9.70 5.38 -6.54
CA SER A 138 -10.25 5.05 -7.84
C SER A 138 -11.73 4.72 -7.70
N ASN A 139 -12.51 5.10 -8.71
CA ASN A 139 -13.92 4.74 -8.81
C ASN A 139 -14.09 3.66 -9.86
N TRP A 140 -15.02 2.76 -9.61
CA TRP A 140 -15.32 1.62 -10.46
C TRP A 140 -16.83 1.48 -10.59
N HIS A 141 -17.31 1.11 -11.78
CA HIS A 141 -18.72 0.78 -11.99
C HIS A 141 -18.89 -0.56 -12.70
N ALA A 142 -19.98 -1.25 -12.40
CA ALA A 142 -20.32 -2.50 -13.05
C ALA A 142 -20.78 -2.26 -14.50
N VAL A 143 -20.28 -3.09 -15.42
CA VAL A 143 -20.69 -3.10 -16.84
C VAL A 143 -21.19 -4.46 -17.31
N ASN A 144 -20.96 -5.50 -16.52
CA ASN A 144 -21.47 -6.84 -16.78
C ASN A 144 -21.56 -7.62 -15.45
N ALA A 145 -22.31 -8.73 -15.45
CA ALA A 145 -22.39 -9.66 -14.33
C ALA A 145 -22.46 -11.10 -14.85
N TYR A 146 -21.81 -12.01 -14.12
CA TYR A 146 -21.61 -13.40 -14.49
C TYR A 146 -22.03 -14.33 -13.37
N MET A 147 -22.75 -15.37 -13.76
CA MET A 147 -23.18 -16.44 -12.89
C MET A 147 -22.53 -17.75 -13.35
N GLU A 148 -22.15 -18.60 -12.41
CA GLU A 148 -21.62 -19.92 -12.71
C GLU A 148 -22.76 -20.89 -13.00
N ASP A 149 -22.74 -21.50 -14.18
CA ASP A 149 -23.57 -22.64 -14.52
C ASP A 149 -22.74 -23.93 -14.48
N THR A 150 -23.29 -24.98 -13.85
CA THR A 150 -22.59 -26.25 -13.65
C THR A 150 -22.22 -26.99 -14.95
N SER A 151 -22.89 -26.67 -16.06
CA SER A 151 -22.71 -27.33 -17.36
C SER A 151 -22.00 -26.45 -18.40
N GLU A 152 -22.19 -25.13 -18.34
CA GLU A 152 -21.68 -24.19 -19.33
C GLU A 152 -20.55 -23.27 -18.80
N GLY A 153 -20.29 -23.30 -17.49
CA GLY A 153 -19.37 -22.39 -16.83
C GLY A 153 -19.97 -20.99 -16.65
N TYR A 154 -19.14 -19.95 -16.67
CA TYR A 154 -19.63 -18.59 -16.45
C TYR A 154 -20.30 -18.01 -17.69
N HIS A 155 -21.56 -17.58 -17.54
CA HIS A 155 -22.30 -16.86 -18.57
C HIS A 155 -22.72 -15.48 -18.08
N SER A 156 -22.80 -14.52 -19.01
CA SER A 156 -23.33 -13.19 -18.70
C SER A 156 -24.83 -13.29 -18.49
N PHE A 157 -25.31 -12.71 -17.39
CA PHE A 157 -26.75 -12.58 -17.12
C PHE A 157 -27.15 -11.09 -16.96
N TRP A 158 -26.28 -10.17 -17.38
CA TRP A 158 -26.49 -8.73 -17.26
C TRP A 158 -27.82 -8.26 -17.86
N SER A 159 -28.20 -8.79 -19.02
CA SER A 159 -29.42 -8.41 -19.72
C SER A 159 -30.71 -8.77 -18.98
N THR A 160 -30.68 -9.75 -18.07
CA THR A 160 -31.85 -10.17 -17.29
C THR A 160 -31.98 -9.43 -15.96
N MET A 161 -30.90 -8.77 -15.49
CA MET A 161 -30.92 -7.94 -14.30
C MET A 161 -31.77 -6.68 -14.51
N SER A 162 -32.48 -6.26 -13.47
CA SER A 162 -33.13 -4.95 -13.41
C SER A 162 -32.10 -3.81 -13.38
N GLU A 163 -32.53 -2.59 -13.69
CA GLU A 163 -31.68 -1.40 -13.61
C GLU A 163 -31.10 -1.20 -12.19
N ASN A 164 -31.89 -1.50 -11.16
CA ASN A 164 -31.47 -1.38 -9.77
C ASN A 164 -30.35 -2.36 -9.43
N GLU A 165 -30.45 -3.60 -9.91
CA GLU A 165 -29.43 -4.63 -9.68
C GLU A 165 -28.13 -4.31 -10.42
N ARG A 166 -28.21 -3.73 -11.62
CA ARG A 166 -27.05 -3.31 -12.42
C ARG A 166 -26.29 -2.15 -11.80
N TYR A 167 -26.95 -1.28 -11.04
CA TYR A 167 -26.29 -0.15 -10.41
C TYR A 167 -25.41 -0.62 -9.24
N LYS A 168 -24.09 -0.63 -9.49
CA LYS A 168 -23.04 -0.98 -8.54
C LYS A 168 -21.82 -0.11 -8.81
N THR A 169 -21.38 0.64 -7.81
CA THR A 169 -20.14 1.39 -7.87
C THR A 169 -19.29 1.16 -6.64
N ILE A 170 -17.98 1.24 -6.81
CA ILE A 170 -16.98 1.02 -5.76
C ILE A 170 -15.97 2.15 -5.82
N THR A 171 -15.73 2.82 -4.70
CA THR A 171 -14.61 3.74 -4.54
C THR A 171 -13.57 3.11 -3.62
N VAL A 172 -12.39 2.79 -4.15
CA VAL A 172 -11.24 2.30 -3.38
C VAL A 172 -10.39 3.49 -2.96
N THR A 173 -10.05 3.63 -1.69
CA THR A 173 -9.23 4.75 -1.19
C THR A 173 -7.85 4.30 -0.67
N LYS A 174 -6.87 5.20 -0.75
CA LYS A 174 -5.52 5.00 -0.19
C LYS A 174 -5.54 4.70 1.31
N GLY A 175 -6.54 5.22 2.03
CA GLY A 175 -6.74 4.99 3.46
C GLY A 175 -7.25 3.60 3.85
N PHE A 176 -7.24 2.62 2.95
CA PHE A 176 -7.73 1.25 3.19
C PHE A 176 -9.25 1.16 3.50
N ASN A 177 -10.03 2.13 3.00
CA ASN A 177 -11.50 2.08 3.00
C ASN A 177 -12.07 1.92 1.59
N VAL A 178 -13.16 1.18 1.47
CA VAL A 178 -13.97 1.04 0.27
C VAL A 178 -15.36 1.61 0.52
N PHE A 179 -15.87 2.40 -0.41
CA PHE A 179 -17.27 2.82 -0.44
C PHE A 179 -18.00 2.03 -1.52
N TYR A 180 -18.94 1.18 -1.13
CA TYR A 180 -19.75 0.38 -2.05
C TYR A 180 -21.14 1.00 -2.15
N THR A 181 -21.46 1.57 -3.31
CA THR A 181 -22.76 2.20 -3.55
C THR A 181 -23.60 1.37 -4.51
N TYR A 182 -24.86 1.12 -4.13
CA TYR A 182 -25.79 0.31 -4.90
C TYR A 182 -27.25 0.78 -4.74
N LYS A 183 -28.14 0.37 -5.65
CA LYS A 183 -29.58 0.50 -5.44
C LYS A 183 -30.13 -0.76 -4.76
N ASN A 184 -30.91 -0.61 -3.70
CA ASN A 184 -31.61 -1.72 -3.04
C ASN A 184 -32.86 -2.18 -3.85
N ALA A 185 -33.60 -3.17 -3.34
CA ALA A 185 -34.80 -3.70 -4.00
C ALA A 185 -35.90 -2.63 -4.26
N LEU A 186 -35.93 -1.56 -3.46
CA LEU A 186 -36.86 -0.43 -3.63
C LEU A 186 -36.30 0.65 -4.57
N GLY A 187 -35.13 0.45 -5.16
CA GLY A 187 -34.44 1.44 -6.00
C GLY A 187 -33.77 2.57 -5.23
N THR A 188 -33.71 2.49 -3.89
CA THR A 188 -33.06 3.50 -3.06
C THR A 188 -31.55 3.29 -3.08
N MET A 189 -30.81 4.40 -3.23
CA MET A 189 -29.36 4.43 -3.16
C MET A 189 -28.88 4.16 -1.73
N VAL A 190 -27.96 3.21 -1.58
CA VAL A 190 -27.31 2.83 -0.33
C VAL A 190 -25.80 2.87 -0.54
N THR A 191 -25.05 3.36 0.44
CA THR A 191 -23.58 3.33 0.44
C THR A 191 -23.09 2.68 1.72
N ASP A 192 -22.39 1.55 1.57
CA ASP A 192 -21.72 0.87 2.66
C ASP A 192 -20.23 1.26 2.68
N THR A 193 -19.71 1.48 3.89
CA THR A 193 -18.26 1.64 4.11
C THR A 193 -17.69 0.30 4.56
N LEU A 194 -16.74 -0.22 3.80
CA LEU A 194 -16.09 -1.50 4.04
C LEU A 194 -14.60 -1.29 4.29
N ASN A 195 -14.02 -2.11 5.18
CA ASN A 195 -12.57 -2.25 5.24
C ASN A 195 -12.13 -3.21 4.13
N PHE A 196 -10.89 -3.09 3.67
CA PHE A 196 -10.33 -4.08 2.76
C PHE A 196 -8.88 -4.44 3.09
N LYS A 197 -8.50 -5.63 2.67
CA LYS A 197 -7.14 -6.16 2.71
C LYS A 197 -6.53 -6.09 1.31
N VAL A 198 -5.30 -5.62 1.22
CA VAL A 198 -4.49 -5.54 0.00
C VAL A 198 -3.41 -6.60 0.06
N HIS A 199 -3.38 -7.46 -0.95
CA HIS A 199 -2.44 -8.58 -1.02
C HIS A 199 -1.18 -8.24 -1.81
N ARG A 200 -0.06 -8.84 -1.37
CA ARG A 200 1.23 -8.78 -2.05
C ARG A 200 1.32 -9.88 -3.11
N THR A 201 0.67 -9.68 -4.25
CA THR A 201 0.52 -10.68 -5.32
C THR A 201 0.77 -10.09 -6.70
N GLU A 202 1.15 -10.95 -7.65
CA GLU A 202 1.32 -10.60 -9.07
C GLU A 202 0.01 -10.24 -9.77
N GLU A 203 -1.12 -10.63 -9.21
CA GLU A 203 -2.43 -10.14 -9.62
C GLU A 203 -2.87 -9.06 -8.65
N ALA A 204 -3.45 -7.97 -9.15
CA ALA A 204 -3.96 -6.93 -8.29
C ALA A 204 -5.21 -7.44 -7.56
N TYR A 205 -5.07 -7.71 -6.27
CA TYR A 205 -6.11 -8.36 -5.48
C TYR A 205 -6.38 -7.62 -4.17
N ILE A 206 -7.66 -7.32 -3.93
CA ILE A 206 -8.17 -6.82 -2.66
C ILE A 206 -9.35 -7.66 -2.16
N GLU A 207 -9.45 -7.85 -0.85
CA GLU A 207 -10.58 -8.53 -0.19
C GLU A 207 -11.37 -7.55 0.66
N PHE A 208 -12.69 -7.55 0.54
CA PHE A 208 -13.56 -6.78 1.43
C PHE A 208 -13.72 -7.54 2.75
N MET A 209 -13.51 -6.85 3.85
CA MET A 209 -13.44 -7.46 5.17
C MET A 209 -14.54 -6.89 6.08
N ASN A 210 -15.21 -7.75 6.84
CA ASN A 210 -16.04 -7.30 7.94
C ASN A 210 -15.20 -6.98 9.19
N SER A 211 -15.84 -6.46 10.25
CA SER A 211 -15.18 -6.11 11.52
C SER A 211 -14.56 -7.29 12.26
N LYS A 212 -14.94 -8.53 11.90
CA LYS A 212 -14.39 -9.78 12.45
C LYS A 212 -13.26 -10.35 11.61
N GLY A 213 -12.87 -9.69 10.52
CA GLY A 213 -11.85 -10.19 9.58
C GLY A 213 -12.31 -11.33 8.70
N GLN A 214 -13.62 -11.47 8.46
CA GLN A 214 -14.15 -12.41 7.48
C GLN A 214 -14.27 -11.72 6.12
N THR A 215 -13.92 -12.45 5.05
CA THR A 215 -14.11 -12.00 3.67
C THR A 215 -15.60 -11.88 3.35
N LEU A 216 -15.99 -10.71 2.86
CA LEU A 216 -17.32 -10.39 2.33
C LEU A 216 -17.36 -10.43 0.80
N GLY A 217 -16.19 -10.41 0.17
CA GLY A 217 -16.05 -10.29 -1.27
C GLY A 217 -14.62 -9.90 -1.65
N SER A 218 -14.40 -9.63 -2.92
CA SER A 218 -13.08 -9.26 -3.44
C SER A 218 -13.12 -8.53 -4.77
N MET A 219 -12.05 -7.84 -5.12
CA MET A 219 -11.77 -7.40 -6.49
C MET A 219 -10.42 -7.94 -6.93
N ALA A 220 -10.35 -8.53 -8.12
CA ALA A 220 -9.14 -9.08 -8.71
C ALA A 220 -8.99 -8.68 -10.18
N THR A 221 -7.78 -8.29 -10.61
CA THR A 221 -7.45 -8.28 -12.04
C THR A 221 -7.40 -9.71 -12.55
N GLY A 222 -8.11 -10.01 -13.62
CA GLY A 222 -8.09 -11.35 -14.20
C GLY A 222 -9.31 -11.66 -15.05
N ARG A 223 -9.30 -12.86 -15.64
CA ARG A 223 -10.43 -13.43 -16.38
C ARG A 223 -11.28 -14.26 -15.42
N LEU A 224 -12.57 -14.41 -15.70
CA LEU A 224 -13.41 -15.39 -15.01
C LEU A 224 -12.74 -16.78 -15.09
N PRO A 225 -12.78 -17.59 -14.00
CA PRO A 225 -12.28 -18.95 -14.03
C PRO A 225 -13.20 -19.78 -14.95
N THR A 226 -12.84 -19.91 -16.22
CA THR A 226 -13.65 -20.59 -17.24
C THR A 226 -12.83 -21.66 -17.94
N GLY A 227 -13.48 -22.78 -18.31
CA GLY A 227 -12.90 -23.77 -19.22
C GLY A 227 -12.76 -23.27 -20.66
N VAL A 228 -13.42 -22.15 -21.00
CA VAL A 228 -13.29 -21.41 -22.26
C VAL A 228 -13.21 -19.94 -21.91
N ALA A 229 -12.07 -19.30 -22.21
CA ALA A 229 -11.84 -17.90 -21.89
C ALA A 229 -13.00 -17.04 -22.45
N PRO A 230 -13.72 -16.27 -21.61
CA PRO A 230 -14.54 -15.19 -22.16
C PRO A 230 -13.59 -14.30 -22.99
N ASP A 231 -14.04 -13.85 -24.17
CA ASP A 231 -13.22 -13.05 -25.08
C ASP A 231 -12.94 -11.65 -24.51
N TYR A 232 -12.12 -11.63 -23.48
CA TYR A 232 -11.43 -10.49 -22.95
C TYR A 232 -9.95 -10.75 -23.24
N LYS A 233 -9.54 -10.47 -24.48
CA LYS A 233 -8.19 -9.98 -24.78
C LYS A 233 -7.97 -8.58 -24.18
N SER A 234 -8.40 -8.38 -22.95
CA SER A 234 -8.24 -7.14 -22.24
C SER A 234 -6.92 -7.22 -21.49
N SER A 235 -5.87 -6.69 -22.12
CA SER A 235 -4.74 -6.13 -21.38
C SER A 235 -5.13 -4.83 -20.66
N SER A 236 -6.44 -4.53 -20.51
CA SER A 236 -6.91 -3.33 -19.83
C SER A 236 -6.61 -3.44 -18.36
N LYS A 237 -5.80 -2.50 -17.88
CA LYS A 237 -5.53 -2.26 -16.46
C LYS A 237 -6.73 -1.59 -15.75
N ASP A 238 -7.81 -1.36 -16.50
CA ASP A 238 -8.98 -0.61 -16.07
C ASP A 238 -10.23 -1.49 -15.98
N SER A 239 -10.06 -2.81 -15.90
CA SER A 239 -11.15 -3.76 -15.61
C SER A 239 -10.75 -4.79 -14.57
N VAL A 240 -11.67 -5.14 -13.68
CA VAL A 240 -11.50 -6.18 -12.65
C VAL A 240 -12.77 -7.00 -12.51
N MET A 241 -12.62 -8.23 -12.01
CA MET A 241 -13.74 -9.04 -11.55
C MET A 241 -13.97 -8.75 -10.07
N ALA A 242 -15.21 -8.46 -9.70
CA ALA A 242 -15.61 -8.17 -8.33
C ALA A 242 -16.65 -9.18 -7.84
N TYR A 243 -16.36 -9.83 -6.71
CA TYR A 243 -17.38 -10.53 -5.92
C TYR A 243 -17.84 -9.56 -4.83
N LEU A 244 -19.06 -9.07 -4.92
CA LEU A 244 -19.58 -8.03 -4.04
C LEU A 244 -20.31 -8.61 -2.82
N PRO A 245 -20.33 -7.90 -1.68
CA PRO A 245 -21.09 -8.36 -0.51
C PRO A 245 -22.57 -8.62 -0.84
N ASN A 246 -23.09 -9.73 -0.34
CA ASN A 246 -24.48 -10.17 -0.54
C ASN A 246 -24.86 -10.38 -2.02
N SER A 247 -23.90 -10.78 -2.85
CA SER A 247 -24.15 -11.14 -4.24
C SER A 247 -23.82 -12.62 -4.48
N ASP A 248 -24.59 -13.27 -5.33
CA ASP A 248 -24.36 -14.66 -5.76
C ASP A 248 -23.57 -14.74 -7.07
N TYR A 249 -23.04 -13.62 -7.55
CA TYR A 249 -22.44 -13.51 -8.87
C TYR A 249 -21.26 -12.53 -8.90
N TYR A 250 -20.44 -12.66 -9.95
CA TYR A 250 -19.30 -11.79 -10.17
C TYR A 250 -19.67 -10.64 -11.10
N PHE A 251 -19.22 -9.44 -10.79
CA PHE A 251 -19.36 -8.27 -11.64
C PHE A 251 -18.07 -7.98 -12.38
N LEU A 252 -18.16 -7.72 -13.68
CA LEU A 252 -17.08 -7.03 -14.39
C LEU A 252 -17.21 -5.55 -14.10
N MET A 253 -16.22 -5.02 -13.39
CA MET A 253 -16.12 -3.61 -13.04
C MET A 253 -15.11 -2.95 -13.97
N VAL A 254 -15.39 -1.74 -14.41
CA VAL A 254 -14.41 -0.90 -15.11
C VAL A 254 -14.13 0.36 -14.30
N LYS A 255 -12.89 0.85 -14.39
CA LYS A 255 -12.47 2.09 -13.73
C LYS A 255 -13.02 3.30 -14.49
N ASP A 256 -13.46 4.32 -13.75
CA ASP A 256 -13.85 5.63 -14.28
C ASP A 256 -12.66 6.48 -14.73
#